data_AF-A0A6M0JE42-F1
#
_entry.id   AF-A0A6M0JE42-F1
#
_cell.length_a   1.000
_cell.length_b   1.000
_cell.length_c   1.000
_cell.angle_alpha   90.00
_cell.angle_beta   90.00
_cell.angle_gamma   90.00
#
_symmetry.space_group_name_H-M   'P 1'
#
loop_
_entity.id
_entity.type
_entity.pdbx_description
1 polymer ?
#
loop_
_entity_poly.entity_id
_entity_poly.type
_entity_poly.pdbx_seq_one_letter_code
_entity_poly.pdbx_strand_id
1 'polypeptide(L)'
;KEATSSAAGSINITTTNLALTNGAQVNASLSGKGNAGDINIKTKNLILTNGAQVNASLSGKGDAGDINISTINLALTNGARLNNSTFGEGNAGKITITGADVVSFDGVGSTRNDVGNTIPIFTGALSRVENQGNGNGGDINISTKNLNLTNGARLYVGIPESGKGKAGTINITDADTVSFDGVGNYTGKDKYYSGAFSYVDDKATSFGAGSINIKTKNLALTKGAKINADNRGQGEVSNIDITDGNKLTLYNNESLPSESARRRGGNIGLKVRDILLIRQQSNISSTGSNTDPTFEGNIDIEVETLVLHGRSYIRTRAEPRQGGSNIKISGLHGKLVVLVSHDSYISAAGELKIEPNLKVQPSVIPQVKLVNPSEQIGQNPCHRGVGSKFIITGRGGLPPSPNDATSSDAVQVDLVEPALAGSRGAGEQRRTDAQEKTKSSVTKPIVPTQGWIFDKNGEVMLTAYDPTGTGSQRPLSPDSCPVP
;
A
#
# COMPACT_ATOMS: atom_id res chain seq x y z
N LYS A 1 -25.12 4.60 -43.08
CA LYS A 1 -26.36 4.47 -42.29
C LYS A 1 -26.13 5.21 -40.99
N GLU A 2 -26.67 6.42 -40.87
CA GLU A 2 -26.67 7.12 -39.59
C GLU A 2 -27.42 6.25 -38.58
N ALA A 3 -26.74 5.82 -37.52
CA ALA A 3 -27.42 5.18 -36.40
C ALA A 3 -28.41 6.20 -35.85
N THR A 4 -29.70 5.85 -35.95
CA THR A 4 -30.80 6.55 -35.30
C THR A 4 -30.45 6.79 -33.82
N SER A 5 -30.83 7.95 -33.31
CA SER A 5 -30.60 8.45 -31.95
C SER A 5 -31.23 7.59 -30.85
N SER A 6 -30.77 6.35 -30.67
CA SER A 6 -31.24 5.47 -29.59
C SER A 6 -30.17 5.35 -28.54
N ALA A 7 -30.50 5.76 -27.31
CA ALA A 7 -29.70 5.46 -26.13
C ALA A 7 -29.46 3.94 -26.00
N ALA A 8 -28.35 3.54 -25.40
CA ALA A 8 -28.11 2.14 -25.07
C ALA A 8 -29.02 1.67 -23.93
N GLY A 9 -29.36 0.39 -23.93
CA GLY A 9 -30.19 -0.20 -22.86
C GLY A 9 -29.41 -0.34 -21.56
N SER A 10 -30.10 -0.11 -20.43
CA SER A 10 -29.53 -0.30 -19.10
C SER A 10 -29.52 -1.78 -18.69
N ILE A 11 -28.56 -2.17 -17.86
CA ILE A 11 -28.41 -3.54 -17.34
C ILE A 11 -28.74 -3.55 -15.84
N ASN A 12 -29.64 -4.44 -15.42
CA ASN A 12 -29.98 -4.65 -14.01
C ASN A 12 -29.64 -6.10 -13.61
N ILE A 13 -28.74 -6.27 -12.64
CA ILE A 13 -28.35 -7.58 -12.11
C ILE A 13 -28.71 -7.63 -10.63
N THR A 14 -29.58 -8.56 -10.25
CA THR A 14 -29.90 -8.85 -8.84
C THR A 14 -29.63 -10.33 -8.57
N THR A 15 -28.64 -10.61 -7.73
CA THR A 15 -28.22 -11.99 -7.40
C THR A 15 -27.54 -12.02 -6.04
N THR A 16 -27.43 -13.17 -5.39
CA THR A 16 -26.66 -13.27 -4.14
C THR A 16 -25.16 -13.13 -4.37
N ASN A 17 -24.64 -13.74 -5.44
CA ASN A 17 -23.22 -13.70 -5.80
C ASN A 17 -23.09 -13.43 -7.30
N LEU A 18 -22.17 -12.54 -7.67
CA LEU A 18 -21.78 -12.30 -9.06
C LEU A 18 -20.26 -12.39 -9.17
N ALA A 19 -19.77 -13.27 -10.05
CA ALA A 19 -18.35 -13.41 -10.36
C ALA A 19 -18.11 -13.20 -11.86
N LEU A 20 -17.26 -12.24 -12.20
CA LEU A 20 -16.79 -11.95 -13.55
C LEU A 20 -15.30 -12.27 -13.58
N THR A 21 -14.88 -13.20 -14.45
CA THR A 21 -13.51 -13.69 -14.47
C THR A 21 -12.96 -13.71 -15.89
N ASN A 22 -11.64 -13.70 -16.03
CA ASN A 22 -10.93 -13.96 -17.29
C ASN A 22 -11.43 -13.08 -18.46
N GLY A 23 -11.50 -11.77 -18.21
CA GLY A 23 -11.91 -10.79 -19.22
C GLY A 23 -13.41 -10.68 -19.46
N ALA A 24 -14.26 -11.37 -18.68
CA ALA A 24 -15.72 -11.24 -18.77
C ALA A 24 -16.19 -9.78 -18.65
N GLN A 25 -17.25 -9.43 -19.39
CA GLN A 25 -17.74 -8.06 -19.46
C GLN A 25 -19.25 -7.97 -19.17
N VAL A 26 -19.63 -6.99 -18.35
CA VAL A 26 -20.99 -6.42 -18.30
C VAL A 26 -20.91 -5.08 -19.02
N ASN A 27 -21.57 -4.95 -20.16
CA ASN A 27 -21.31 -3.84 -21.09
C ASN A 27 -22.61 -3.16 -21.54
N ALA A 28 -22.77 -1.90 -21.16
CA ALA A 28 -23.85 -1.00 -21.58
C ALA A 28 -23.29 0.25 -22.32
N SER A 29 -22.06 0.16 -22.82
CA SER A 29 -21.39 1.26 -23.53
C SER A 29 -22.05 1.61 -24.87
N LEU A 30 -21.81 2.83 -25.35
CA LEU A 30 -22.34 3.30 -26.63
C LEU A 30 -21.27 4.00 -27.48
N SER A 31 -21.17 3.62 -28.75
CA SER A 31 -20.27 4.22 -29.75
C SER A 31 -20.97 5.16 -30.74
N GLY A 32 -22.31 5.19 -30.75
CA GLY A 32 -23.14 5.99 -31.66
C GLY A 32 -23.64 7.31 -31.06
N LYS A 33 -24.70 7.88 -31.66
CA LYS A 33 -25.42 9.04 -31.10
C LYS A 33 -26.45 8.55 -30.07
N GLY A 34 -26.47 9.16 -28.88
CA GLY A 34 -27.33 8.80 -27.75
C GLY A 34 -26.52 8.66 -26.46
N ASN A 35 -27.20 8.42 -25.33
CA ASN A 35 -26.54 8.17 -24.06
C ASN A 35 -26.22 6.67 -23.90
N ALA A 36 -25.09 6.34 -23.28
CA ALA A 36 -24.82 4.97 -22.86
C ALA A 36 -25.78 4.54 -21.73
N GLY A 37 -25.92 3.23 -21.53
CA GLY A 37 -26.86 2.67 -20.57
C GLY A 37 -26.25 2.55 -19.19
N ASP A 38 -27.08 2.76 -18.16
CA ASP A 38 -26.67 2.51 -16.77
C ASP A 38 -26.50 1.02 -16.47
N ILE A 39 -25.65 0.71 -15.49
CA ILE A 39 -25.45 -0.64 -14.96
C ILE A 39 -25.74 -0.63 -13.46
N ASN A 40 -26.80 -1.33 -13.05
CA ASN A 40 -27.20 -1.48 -11.66
C ASN A 40 -26.94 -2.92 -11.20
N ILE A 41 -26.05 -3.10 -10.23
CA ILE A 41 -25.70 -4.41 -9.66
C ILE A 41 -26.07 -4.41 -8.18
N LYS A 42 -26.98 -5.30 -7.80
CA LYS A 42 -27.36 -5.58 -6.41
C LYS A 42 -26.96 -7.00 -6.06
N THR A 43 -25.95 -7.15 -5.21
CA THR A 43 -25.46 -8.48 -4.83
C THR A 43 -24.81 -8.53 -3.47
N LYS A 44 -24.75 -9.67 -2.78
CA LYS A 44 -23.99 -9.74 -1.51
C LYS A 44 -22.48 -9.75 -1.76
N ASN A 45 -22.03 -10.50 -2.77
CA ASN A 45 -20.62 -10.61 -3.12
C ASN A 45 -20.41 -10.38 -4.61
N LEU A 46 -19.62 -9.36 -4.96
CA LEU A 46 -19.21 -9.04 -6.32
C LEU A 46 -17.70 -9.26 -6.48
N ILE A 47 -17.31 -10.20 -7.34
CA ILE A 47 -15.91 -10.51 -7.64
C ILE A 47 -15.64 -10.25 -9.11
N LEU A 48 -14.66 -9.40 -9.41
CA LEU A 48 -14.11 -9.20 -10.75
C LEU A 48 -12.62 -9.56 -10.72
N THR A 49 -12.17 -10.41 -11.64
CA THR A 49 -10.76 -10.82 -11.69
C THR A 49 -10.25 -10.96 -13.12
N ASN A 50 -8.93 -10.93 -13.26
CA ASN A 50 -8.19 -11.22 -14.50
C ASN A 50 -8.74 -10.42 -15.69
N GLY A 51 -8.72 -9.09 -15.58
CA GLY A 51 -9.14 -8.19 -16.65
C GLY A 51 -10.65 -8.06 -16.87
N ALA A 52 -11.49 -8.65 -16.00
CA ALA A 52 -12.94 -8.51 -16.09
C ALA A 52 -13.40 -7.04 -15.95
N GLN A 53 -14.51 -6.68 -16.63
CA GLN A 53 -14.96 -5.28 -16.73
C GLN A 53 -16.46 -5.12 -16.51
N VAL A 54 -16.83 -4.04 -15.83
CA VAL A 54 -18.18 -3.45 -15.88
C VAL A 54 -18.03 -2.11 -16.58
N ASN A 55 -18.68 -1.97 -17.74
CA ASN A 55 -18.40 -0.90 -18.68
C ASN A 55 -19.68 -0.17 -19.14
N ALA A 56 -19.82 1.09 -18.77
CA ALA A 56 -20.87 2.01 -19.20
C ALA A 56 -20.31 3.22 -19.98
N SER A 57 -19.11 3.08 -20.57
CA SER A 57 -18.41 4.17 -21.25
C SER A 57 -19.12 4.69 -22.51
N LEU A 58 -18.76 5.90 -22.94
CA LEU A 58 -19.19 6.48 -24.21
C LEU A 58 -18.01 6.65 -25.17
N SER A 59 -18.20 6.32 -26.45
CA SER A 59 -17.25 6.66 -27.52
C SER A 59 -17.86 7.52 -28.65
N GLY A 60 -19.18 7.71 -28.64
CA GLY A 60 -19.90 8.50 -29.63
C GLY A 60 -20.30 9.89 -29.13
N LYS A 61 -21.56 10.29 -29.34
CA LYS A 61 -22.09 11.60 -28.93
C LYS A 61 -23.31 11.43 -28.02
N GLY A 62 -23.23 11.97 -26.81
CA GLY A 62 -24.21 11.85 -25.72
C GLY A 62 -23.48 11.77 -24.39
N ASP A 63 -24.09 11.22 -23.33
CA ASP A 63 -23.40 11.03 -22.05
C ASP A 63 -23.12 9.53 -21.79
N ALA A 64 -22.04 9.22 -21.06
CA ALA A 64 -21.80 7.88 -20.54
C ALA A 64 -22.82 7.53 -19.44
N GLY A 65 -23.04 6.23 -19.22
CA GLY A 65 -23.98 5.73 -18.22
C GLY A 65 -23.33 5.62 -16.84
N ASP A 66 -24.16 5.48 -15.81
CA ASP A 66 -23.72 5.31 -14.43
C ASP A 66 -23.50 3.83 -14.09
N ILE A 67 -22.57 3.56 -13.17
CA ILE A 67 -22.36 2.24 -12.57
C ILE A 67 -22.75 2.32 -11.09
N ASN A 68 -23.87 1.68 -10.74
CA ASN A 68 -24.40 1.64 -9.38
C ASN A 68 -24.27 0.24 -8.81
N ILE A 69 -23.46 0.09 -7.76
CA ILE A 69 -23.20 -1.19 -7.09
C ILE A 69 -23.68 -1.09 -5.64
N SER A 70 -24.63 -1.94 -5.28
CA SER A 70 -25.03 -2.19 -3.90
C SER A 70 -24.55 -3.58 -3.52
N THR A 71 -23.54 -3.64 -2.64
CA THR A 71 -22.96 -4.91 -2.23
C THR A 71 -22.38 -4.90 -0.83
N ILE A 72 -22.22 -6.08 -0.22
CA ILE A 72 -21.57 -6.21 1.09
C ILE A 72 -20.06 -6.35 0.88
N ASN A 73 -19.64 -7.18 -0.08
CA ASN A 73 -18.23 -7.41 -0.40
C ASN A 73 -17.97 -7.17 -1.88
N LEU A 74 -17.07 -6.24 -2.20
CA LEU A 74 -16.57 -5.99 -3.54
C LEU A 74 -15.08 -6.33 -3.62
N ALA A 75 -14.71 -7.22 -4.54
CA ALA A 75 -13.32 -7.55 -4.82
C ALA A 75 -13.00 -7.37 -6.31
N LEU A 76 -12.07 -6.49 -6.64
CA LEU A 76 -11.47 -6.38 -7.98
C LEU A 76 -10.01 -6.82 -7.88
N THR A 77 -9.56 -7.70 -8.78
CA THR A 77 -8.18 -8.21 -8.80
C THR A 77 -7.62 -8.31 -10.21
N ASN A 78 -6.29 -8.28 -10.35
CA ASN A 78 -5.56 -8.62 -11.59
C ASN A 78 -6.06 -7.89 -12.86
N GLY A 79 -6.14 -6.56 -12.81
CA GLY A 79 -6.56 -5.70 -13.93
C GLY A 79 -8.07 -5.59 -14.13
N ALA A 80 -8.88 -6.06 -13.18
CA ALA A 80 -10.32 -5.87 -13.21
C ALA A 80 -10.72 -4.39 -13.07
N ARG A 81 -11.75 -3.94 -13.80
CA ARG A 81 -12.13 -2.51 -13.85
C ARG A 81 -13.63 -2.23 -13.82
N LEU A 82 -13.98 -1.13 -13.14
CA LEU A 82 -15.23 -0.40 -13.34
C LEU A 82 -14.93 0.81 -14.22
N ASN A 83 -15.60 0.93 -15.36
CA ASN A 83 -15.29 1.95 -16.37
C ASN A 83 -16.54 2.68 -16.87
N ASN A 84 -16.59 3.99 -16.66
CA ASN A 84 -17.63 4.86 -17.21
C ASN A 84 -17.04 6.14 -17.84
N SER A 85 -15.81 6.03 -18.34
CA SER A 85 -15.15 7.10 -19.07
C SER A 85 -15.87 7.53 -20.33
N THR A 86 -15.57 8.74 -20.80
CA THR A 86 -16.00 9.26 -22.11
C THR A 86 -14.80 9.42 -23.03
N PHE A 87 -14.86 8.80 -24.20
CA PHE A 87 -13.92 8.94 -25.32
C PHE A 87 -14.49 9.85 -26.42
N GLY A 88 -15.75 10.30 -26.27
CA GLY A 88 -16.52 10.99 -27.30
C GLY A 88 -16.98 12.40 -26.88
N GLU A 89 -18.06 12.87 -27.48
CA GLU A 89 -18.69 14.16 -27.16
C GLU A 89 -19.78 14.00 -26.10
N GLY A 90 -19.44 14.32 -24.86
CA GLY A 90 -20.30 14.46 -23.68
C GLY A 90 -19.69 13.83 -22.43
N ASN A 91 -20.41 13.84 -21.32
CA ASN A 91 -19.82 13.64 -19.99
C ASN A 91 -19.57 12.15 -19.68
N ALA A 92 -18.55 11.88 -18.87
CA ALA A 92 -18.36 10.58 -18.23
C ALA A 92 -19.40 10.38 -17.12
N GLY A 93 -19.75 9.13 -16.85
CA GLY A 93 -20.76 8.78 -15.85
C GLY A 93 -20.20 8.77 -14.42
N LYS A 94 -21.05 8.47 -13.45
CA LYS A 94 -20.69 8.30 -12.04
C LYS A 94 -20.56 6.81 -11.66
N ILE A 95 -19.58 6.52 -10.81
CA ILE A 95 -19.45 5.20 -10.15
C ILE A 95 -19.91 5.37 -8.70
N THR A 96 -20.89 4.57 -8.28
CA THR A 96 -21.42 4.59 -6.92
C THR A 96 -21.36 3.19 -6.32
N ILE A 97 -20.61 3.01 -5.24
CA ILE A 97 -20.54 1.77 -4.46
C ILE A 97 -21.11 2.05 -3.07
N THR A 98 -22.12 1.28 -2.65
CA THR A 98 -22.84 1.49 -1.38
C THR A 98 -23.15 0.18 -0.66
N GLY A 99 -23.37 0.27 0.65
CA GLY A 99 -23.78 -0.87 1.49
C GLY A 99 -22.66 -1.86 1.80
N ALA A 100 -21.40 -1.52 1.49
CA ALA A 100 -20.28 -2.43 1.57
C ALA A 100 -19.63 -2.45 2.95
N ASP A 101 -19.44 -3.64 3.50
CA ASP A 101 -18.55 -3.84 4.64
C ASP A 101 -17.09 -3.77 4.19
N VAL A 102 -16.79 -4.31 3.00
CA VAL A 102 -15.43 -4.32 2.43
C VAL A 102 -15.46 -4.02 0.93
N VAL A 103 -14.59 -3.10 0.51
CA VAL A 103 -14.21 -2.88 -0.88
C VAL A 103 -12.70 -3.09 -1.00
N SER A 104 -12.28 -4.05 -1.83
CA SER A 104 -10.87 -4.41 -2.01
C SER A 104 -10.50 -4.42 -3.48
N PHE A 105 -9.56 -3.56 -3.87
CA PHE A 105 -8.96 -3.57 -5.19
C PHE A 105 -7.49 -3.97 -5.07
N ASP A 106 -7.05 -4.93 -5.87
CA ASP A 106 -5.71 -5.48 -5.77
C ASP A 106 -5.04 -5.69 -7.14
N GLY A 107 -3.78 -5.30 -7.20
CA GLY A 107 -2.89 -5.65 -8.28
C GLY A 107 -3.03 -4.79 -9.54
N VAL A 108 -2.33 -5.28 -10.56
CA VAL A 108 -2.36 -4.80 -11.94
C VAL A 108 -2.62 -6.00 -12.84
N GLY A 109 -3.03 -5.74 -14.08
CA GLY A 109 -3.16 -6.76 -15.10
C GLY A 109 -2.75 -6.22 -16.45
N SER A 110 -3.25 -6.85 -17.50
CA SER A 110 -2.96 -6.45 -18.87
C SER A 110 -4.15 -6.62 -19.79
N THR A 111 -4.20 -5.80 -20.83
CA THR A 111 -5.09 -6.01 -21.96
C THR A 111 -4.30 -5.97 -23.26
N ARG A 112 -4.89 -6.44 -24.35
CA ARG A 112 -4.36 -6.22 -25.71
C ARG A 112 -4.99 -4.97 -26.32
N ASN A 113 -4.20 -4.20 -27.05
CA ASN A 113 -4.71 -3.13 -27.91
C ASN A 113 -5.04 -3.65 -29.31
N ASP A 114 -5.57 -2.78 -30.18
CA ASP A 114 -6.04 -3.14 -31.53
C ASP A 114 -4.92 -3.67 -32.45
N VAL A 115 -3.67 -3.34 -32.15
CA VAL A 115 -2.49 -3.83 -32.89
C VAL A 115 -1.81 -5.03 -32.23
N GLY A 116 -2.45 -5.63 -31.21
CA GLY A 116 -2.00 -6.87 -30.55
C GLY A 116 -0.95 -6.69 -29.46
N ASN A 117 -0.53 -5.46 -29.15
CA ASN A 117 0.42 -5.20 -28.07
C ASN A 117 -0.23 -5.40 -26.71
N THR A 118 0.52 -6.04 -25.81
CA THR A 118 0.11 -6.19 -24.41
C THR A 118 0.41 -4.90 -23.67
N ILE A 119 -0.63 -4.25 -23.16
CA ILE A 119 -0.54 -3.00 -22.40
C ILE A 119 -0.91 -3.25 -20.93
N PRO A 120 -0.14 -2.71 -19.97
CA PRO A 120 -0.50 -2.78 -18.56
C PRO A 120 -1.78 -2.00 -18.28
N ILE A 121 -2.57 -2.52 -17.34
CA ILE A 121 -3.74 -1.84 -16.79
C ILE A 121 -3.74 -1.99 -15.27
N PHE A 122 -4.18 -0.96 -14.57
CA PHE A 122 -4.40 -1.07 -13.13
C PHE A 122 -5.75 -1.73 -12.85
N THR A 123 -5.86 -2.38 -11.69
CA THR A 123 -7.15 -2.76 -11.11
C THR A 123 -7.83 -1.54 -10.51
N GLY A 124 -9.14 -1.35 -10.73
CA GLY A 124 -9.91 -0.36 -9.96
C GLY A 124 -11.03 0.34 -10.72
N ALA A 125 -11.32 1.57 -10.32
CA ALA A 125 -12.46 2.35 -10.82
C ALA A 125 -11.98 3.61 -11.54
N LEU A 126 -12.54 3.88 -12.73
CA LEU A 126 -12.19 5.05 -13.53
C LEU A 126 -13.42 5.75 -14.10
N SER A 127 -13.49 7.07 -13.85
CA SER A 127 -14.44 8.00 -14.46
C SER A 127 -13.69 9.25 -14.95
N ARG A 128 -13.26 9.20 -16.21
CA ARG A 128 -12.41 10.23 -16.80
C ARG A 128 -12.83 10.59 -18.22
N VAL A 129 -12.45 11.78 -18.63
CA VAL A 129 -12.50 12.21 -20.04
C VAL A 129 -11.25 11.66 -20.68
N GLU A 130 -11.36 10.73 -21.62
CA GLU A 130 -10.21 10.08 -22.26
C GLU A 130 -9.60 10.95 -23.36
N ASN A 131 -8.50 10.47 -23.96
CA ASN A 131 -7.85 11.17 -25.07
C ASN A 131 -8.87 11.47 -26.18
N GLN A 132 -8.90 12.72 -26.65
CA GLN A 132 -9.85 13.24 -27.66
C GLN A 132 -11.31 13.36 -27.18
N GLY A 133 -11.64 12.90 -25.98
CA GLY A 133 -12.95 13.11 -25.36
C GLY A 133 -13.21 14.59 -25.07
N ASN A 134 -14.48 14.99 -25.18
CA ASN A 134 -14.94 16.35 -24.93
C ASN A 134 -16.20 16.33 -24.06
N GLY A 135 -16.03 16.59 -22.77
CA GLY A 135 -17.09 16.58 -21.76
C GLY A 135 -16.49 16.63 -20.36
N ASN A 136 -17.29 16.55 -19.30
CA ASN A 136 -16.75 16.50 -17.93
C ASN A 136 -16.53 15.05 -17.47
N GLY A 137 -15.49 14.83 -16.68
CA GLY A 137 -15.26 13.59 -15.94
C GLY A 137 -16.32 13.44 -14.85
N GLY A 138 -16.71 12.21 -14.55
CA GLY A 138 -17.68 11.92 -13.52
C GLY A 138 -17.04 11.53 -12.19
N ASP A 139 -17.88 11.35 -11.19
CA ASP A 139 -17.43 11.11 -9.82
C ASP A 139 -17.28 9.62 -9.50
N ILE A 140 -16.40 9.30 -8.56
CA ILE A 140 -16.31 7.98 -7.92
C ILE A 140 -16.72 8.15 -6.46
N ASN A 141 -17.80 7.49 -6.05
CA ASN A 141 -18.39 7.57 -4.72
C ASN A 141 -18.40 6.19 -4.08
N ILE A 142 -17.71 6.04 -2.95
CA ILE A 142 -17.59 4.77 -2.23
C ILE A 142 -18.01 5.00 -0.77
N SER A 143 -19.14 4.40 -0.39
CA SER A 143 -19.56 4.28 1.01
C SER A 143 -19.32 2.85 1.48
N THR A 144 -18.34 2.67 2.36
CA THR A 144 -17.94 1.36 2.89
C THR A 144 -17.32 1.47 4.26
N LYS A 145 -17.37 0.41 5.07
CA LYS A 145 -16.64 0.36 6.34
C LYS A 145 -15.12 0.22 6.16
N ASN A 146 -14.68 -0.56 5.17
CA ASN A 146 -13.26 -0.82 4.94
C ASN A 146 -12.92 -0.75 3.44
N LEU A 147 -12.04 0.17 3.07
CA LEU A 147 -11.53 0.31 1.71
C LEU A 147 -10.04 -0.05 1.65
N ASN A 148 -9.69 -1.03 0.82
CA ASN A 148 -8.31 -1.47 0.61
C ASN A 148 -7.93 -1.35 -0.87
N LEU A 149 -6.94 -0.54 -1.22
CA LEU A 149 -6.31 -0.56 -2.54
C LEU A 149 -4.86 -1.01 -2.38
N THR A 150 -4.52 -2.13 -2.99
CA THR A 150 -3.22 -2.78 -2.81
C THR A 150 -2.54 -3.08 -4.14
N ASN A 151 -1.21 -3.19 -4.11
CA ASN A 151 -0.38 -3.66 -5.23
C ASN A 151 -0.65 -2.96 -6.58
N GLY A 152 -0.91 -1.65 -6.55
CA GLY A 152 -1.09 -0.79 -7.71
C GLY A 152 -2.52 -0.54 -8.16
N ALA A 153 -3.50 -0.92 -7.35
CA ALA A 153 -4.90 -0.62 -7.61
C ALA A 153 -5.24 0.87 -7.42
N ARG A 154 -6.17 1.41 -8.21
CA ARG A 154 -6.45 2.86 -8.25
C ARG A 154 -7.94 3.23 -8.28
N LEU A 155 -8.26 4.34 -7.64
CA LEU A 155 -9.41 5.19 -8.00
C LEU A 155 -8.89 6.31 -8.89
N TYR A 156 -9.49 6.53 -10.05
CA TYR A 156 -8.98 7.50 -11.01
C TYR A 156 -10.09 8.35 -11.64
N VAL A 157 -10.10 9.63 -11.30
CA VAL A 157 -10.80 10.70 -12.02
C VAL A 157 -9.79 11.62 -12.69
N GLY A 158 -10.07 12.13 -13.88
CA GLY A 158 -9.06 12.97 -14.55
C GLY A 158 -9.32 13.28 -16.01
N ILE A 159 -8.32 13.94 -16.59
CA ILE A 159 -8.25 14.26 -18.01
C ILE A 159 -6.80 14.01 -18.48
N PRO A 160 -6.52 12.86 -19.14
CA PRO A 160 -5.23 12.57 -19.74
C PRO A 160 -5.01 13.43 -21.00
N GLU A 161 -3.92 13.17 -21.71
CA GLU A 161 -3.47 13.94 -22.88
C GLU A 161 -4.59 14.16 -23.92
N SER A 162 -4.75 15.39 -24.38
CA SER A 162 -5.74 15.79 -25.40
C SER A 162 -7.23 15.64 -25.02
N GLY A 163 -7.58 15.25 -23.79
CA GLY A 163 -8.95 15.33 -23.29
C GLY A 163 -9.38 16.78 -23.02
N LYS A 164 -10.70 17.06 -23.07
CA LYS A 164 -11.26 18.40 -22.85
C LYS A 164 -12.41 18.40 -21.85
N GLY A 165 -12.37 19.29 -20.84
CA GLY A 165 -13.45 19.48 -19.87
C GLY A 165 -12.99 19.67 -18.42
N LYS A 166 -13.81 19.31 -17.43
CA LYS A 166 -13.46 19.30 -16.00
C LYS A 166 -13.33 17.88 -15.47
N ALA A 167 -12.35 17.59 -14.61
CA ALA A 167 -12.27 16.28 -13.96
C ALA A 167 -13.30 16.15 -12.84
N GLY A 168 -13.77 14.91 -12.58
CA GLY A 168 -14.68 14.62 -11.49
C GLY A 168 -13.98 14.44 -10.14
N THR A 169 -14.75 14.07 -9.12
CA THR A 169 -14.33 13.99 -7.71
C THR A 169 -14.32 12.55 -7.21
N ILE A 170 -13.37 12.22 -6.34
CA ILE A 170 -13.37 10.97 -5.58
C ILE A 170 -13.89 11.25 -4.18
N ASN A 171 -14.97 10.57 -3.78
CA ASN A 171 -15.57 10.65 -2.45
C ASN A 171 -15.54 9.28 -1.78
N ILE A 172 -14.88 9.18 -0.63
CA ILE A 172 -14.91 8.00 0.24
C ILE A 172 -15.59 8.40 1.55
N THR A 173 -16.69 7.72 1.90
CA THR A 173 -17.49 8.03 3.09
C THR A 173 -17.77 6.79 3.93
N ASP A 174 -18.19 7.03 5.17
CA ASP A 174 -18.66 6.01 6.12
C ASP A 174 -17.62 4.93 6.48
N ALA A 175 -16.33 5.22 6.27
CA ALA A 175 -15.25 4.27 6.45
C ALA A 175 -14.67 4.29 7.87
N ASP A 176 -14.61 3.11 8.49
CA ASP A 176 -13.78 2.87 9.67
C ASP A 176 -12.30 2.86 9.30
N THR A 177 -11.97 2.27 8.15
CA THR A 177 -10.59 2.21 7.64
C THR A 177 -10.51 2.46 6.14
N VAL A 178 -9.46 3.19 5.74
CA VAL A 178 -9.01 3.30 4.35
C VAL A 178 -7.52 3.00 4.33
N SER A 179 -7.11 2.04 3.51
CA SER A 179 -5.72 1.63 3.35
C SER A 179 -5.31 1.64 1.89
N PHE A 180 -4.25 2.39 1.58
CA PHE A 180 -3.57 2.32 0.30
C PHE A 180 -2.18 1.74 0.53
N ASP A 181 -1.89 0.58 -0.06
CA ASP A 181 -0.62 -0.14 0.18
C ASP A 181 0.05 -0.57 -1.12
N GLY A 182 1.34 -0.30 -1.24
CA GLY A 182 2.18 -0.91 -2.26
C GLY A 182 2.12 -0.28 -3.64
N VAL A 183 2.94 -0.86 -4.52
CA VAL A 183 3.09 -0.48 -5.92
C VAL A 183 3.01 -1.75 -6.76
N GLY A 184 2.14 -1.74 -7.77
CA GLY A 184 2.07 -2.77 -8.79
C GLY A 184 3.18 -2.59 -9.82
N ASN A 185 3.94 -3.65 -10.06
CA ASN A 185 4.95 -3.68 -11.12
C ASN A 185 4.44 -4.61 -12.22
N TYR A 186 4.27 -4.11 -13.45
CA TYR A 186 3.90 -4.97 -14.58
C TYR A 186 5.12 -5.42 -15.40
N THR A 187 6.01 -4.48 -15.75
CA THR A 187 7.19 -4.73 -16.62
C THR A 187 8.50 -4.20 -16.03
N GLY A 188 8.51 -3.84 -14.74
CA GLY A 188 9.66 -3.21 -14.06
C GLY A 188 9.94 -1.76 -14.47
N LYS A 189 9.42 -1.31 -15.62
CA LYS A 189 9.47 0.08 -16.10
C LYS A 189 8.26 0.89 -15.63
N ASP A 190 7.07 0.29 -15.70
CA ASP A 190 5.82 0.94 -15.32
C ASP A 190 5.46 0.62 -13.87
N LYS A 191 5.42 1.68 -13.05
CA LYS A 191 5.03 1.61 -11.63
C LYS A 191 3.60 2.11 -11.45
N TYR A 192 2.74 1.22 -10.97
CA TYR A 192 1.39 1.57 -10.57
C TYR A 192 1.35 1.78 -9.06
N TYR A 193 1.38 3.02 -8.61
CA TYR A 193 1.12 3.32 -7.20
C TYR A 193 -0.34 3.04 -6.83
N SER A 194 -0.56 2.40 -5.68
CA SER A 194 -1.89 2.25 -5.10
C SER A 194 -2.45 3.58 -4.62
N GLY A 195 -3.77 3.80 -4.77
CA GLY A 195 -4.48 4.90 -4.10
C GLY A 195 -5.44 5.70 -4.97
N ALA A 196 -5.66 6.95 -4.61
CA ALA A 196 -6.64 7.84 -5.23
C ALA A 196 -5.97 8.93 -6.08
N PHE A 197 -6.44 9.09 -7.31
CA PHE A 197 -5.84 9.99 -8.30
C PHE A 197 -6.90 10.89 -8.92
N SER A 198 -6.76 12.19 -8.69
CA SER A 198 -7.34 13.26 -9.49
C SER A 198 -6.19 13.87 -10.30
N TYR A 199 -6.17 13.64 -11.61
CA TYR A 199 -5.04 14.04 -12.45
C TYR A 199 -5.50 14.67 -13.77
N VAL A 200 -4.98 15.87 -14.04
CA VAL A 200 -5.11 16.55 -15.33
C VAL A 200 -3.73 16.70 -15.97
N ASP A 201 -3.62 16.24 -17.21
CA ASP A 201 -2.39 16.28 -17.99
C ASP A 201 -2.06 17.69 -18.52
N ASP A 202 -0.78 17.96 -18.81
CA ASP A 202 -0.34 19.29 -19.26
C ASP A 202 -0.75 19.62 -20.70
N LYS A 203 -1.09 18.60 -21.49
CA LYS A 203 -1.65 18.74 -22.83
C LYS A 203 -3.16 18.66 -22.86
N ALA A 204 -3.82 18.46 -21.72
CA ALA A 204 -5.28 18.49 -21.64
C ALA A 204 -5.81 19.93 -21.77
N THR A 205 -6.93 20.10 -22.47
CA THR A 205 -7.68 21.38 -22.45
C THR A 205 -8.70 21.32 -21.31
N SER A 206 -8.20 21.41 -20.08
CA SER A 206 -9.04 21.32 -18.89
C SER A 206 -9.46 22.69 -18.36
N PHE A 207 -10.71 22.77 -17.89
CA PHE A 207 -11.25 23.93 -17.15
C PHE A 207 -11.17 23.75 -15.63
N GLY A 208 -10.71 22.60 -15.13
CA GLY A 208 -10.56 22.33 -13.71
C GLY A 208 -10.25 20.86 -13.44
N ALA A 209 -9.39 20.63 -12.45
CA ALA A 209 -9.23 19.30 -11.87
C ALA A 209 -10.24 19.12 -10.72
N GLY A 210 -10.60 17.87 -10.41
CA GLY A 210 -11.56 17.59 -9.34
C GLY A 210 -10.87 17.29 -8.02
N SER A 211 -11.64 17.04 -6.96
CA SER A 211 -11.12 16.87 -5.60
C SER A 211 -11.03 15.41 -5.17
N ILE A 212 -10.30 15.18 -4.07
CA ILE A 212 -10.29 13.89 -3.36
C ILE A 212 -10.74 14.15 -1.92
N ASN A 213 -11.91 13.61 -1.58
CA ASN A 213 -12.52 13.74 -0.26
C ASN A 213 -12.56 12.37 0.42
N ILE A 214 -11.92 12.24 1.58
CA ILE A 214 -11.86 11.00 2.34
C ILE A 214 -12.35 11.26 3.76
N LYS A 215 -13.50 10.66 4.10
CA LYS A 215 -14.07 10.67 5.43
C LYS A 215 -13.89 9.29 6.06
N THR A 216 -12.91 9.15 6.93
CA THR A 216 -12.60 7.87 7.58
C THR A 216 -12.00 8.03 8.96
N LYS A 217 -12.23 7.08 9.86
CA LYS A 217 -11.59 7.07 11.18
C LYS A 217 -10.08 6.77 11.10
N ASN A 218 -9.64 5.92 10.18
CA ASN A 218 -8.22 5.57 10.08
C ASN A 218 -7.79 5.52 8.62
N LEU A 219 -6.86 6.38 8.23
CA LEU A 219 -6.25 6.38 6.90
C LEU A 219 -4.77 6.00 6.99
N ALA A 220 -4.37 5.00 6.21
CA ALA A 220 -2.98 4.57 6.10
C ALA A 220 -2.54 4.54 4.64
N LEU A 221 -1.39 5.15 4.37
CA LEU A 221 -0.64 4.97 3.14
C LEU A 221 0.69 4.30 3.49
N THR A 222 1.01 3.22 2.76
CA THR A 222 2.22 2.43 3.00
C THR A 222 2.82 1.87 1.71
N LYS A 223 4.14 1.61 1.74
CA LYS A 223 4.91 0.96 0.67
C LYS A 223 4.79 1.67 -0.70
N GLY A 224 4.77 3.00 -0.72
CA GLY A 224 4.79 3.85 -1.90
C GLY A 224 3.41 4.24 -2.46
N ALA A 225 2.33 4.03 -1.72
CA ALA A 225 1.00 4.49 -2.09
C ALA A 225 0.89 6.02 -2.19
N LYS A 226 -0.17 6.51 -2.84
CA LYS A 226 -0.38 7.94 -3.11
C LYS A 226 -1.83 8.37 -3.02
N ILE A 227 -2.04 9.60 -2.54
CA ILE A 227 -3.26 10.38 -2.80
C ILE A 227 -2.80 11.60 -3.60
N ASN A 228 -3.14 11.65 -4.88
CA ASN A 228 -2.56 12.60 -5.82
C ASN A 228 -3.63 13.46 -6.47
N ALA A 229 -3.54 14.76 -6.27
CA ALA A 229 -4.51 15.76 -6.71
C ALA A 229 -3.80 16.82 -7.58
N ASP A 230 -3.34 16.39 -8.75
CA ASP A 230 -2.47 17.19 -9.62
C ASP A 230 -3.24 17.79 -10.80
N ASN A 231 -2.99 19.07 -11.08
CA ASN A 231 -3.45 19.71 -12.30
C ASN A 231 -2.31 20.36 -13.08
N ARG A 232 -1.90 19.71 -14.17
CA ARG A 232 -0.87 20.25 -15.07
C ARG A 232 -1.44 21.03 -16.25
N GLY A 233 -2.76 21.01 -16.43
CA GLY A 233 -3.49 21.70 -17.50
C GLY A 233 -3.77 23.18 -17.20
N GLN A 234 -4.75 23.75 -17.91
CA GLN A 234 -5.12 25.17 -17.80
C GLN A 234 -6.27 25.45 -16.82
N GLY A 235 -6.72 24.47 -16.02
CA GLY A 235 -7.91 24.59 -15.16
C GLY A 235 -7.66 25.02 -13.71
N GLU A 236 -8.73 25.23 -12.94
CA GLU A 236 -8.67 25.34 -11.46
C GLU A 236 -8.12 24.07 -10.79
N VAL A 237 -7.66 24.19 -9.54
CA VAL A 237 -6.89 23.14 -8.86
C VAL A 237 -7.76 22.13 -8.13
N SER A 238 -7.24 20.91 -8.03
CA SER A 238 -7.75 19.88 -7.14
C SER A 238 -7.48 20.21 -5.68
N ASN A 239 -8.38 19.81 -4.78
CA ASN A 239 -8.13 19.81 -3.34
C ASN A 239 -8.06 18.37 -2.81
N ILE A 240 -7.39 18.19 -1.69
CA ILE A 240 -7.42 16.96 -0.88
C ILE A 240 -8.01 17.32 0.48
N ASP A 241 -9.14 16.70 0.82
CA ASP A 241 -9.79 16.88 2.11
C ASP A 241 -9.91 15.54 2.83
N ILE A 242 -9.23 15.40 3.97
CA ILE A 242 -9.30 14.22 4.84
C ILE A 242 -9.96 14.64 6.14
N THR A 243 -11.11 14.05 6.46
CA THR A 243 -11.96 14.43 7.60
C THR A 243 -12.37 13.23 8.44
N ASP A 244 -12.82 13.50 9.67
CA ASP A 244 -13.24 12.52 10.67
C ASP A 244 -12.19 11.46 11.03
N GLY A 245 -10.91 11.75 10.76
CA GLY A 245 -9.78 10.91 11.12
C GLY A 245 -9.57 10.87 12.61
N ASN A 246 -9.40 9.68 13.20
CA ASN A 246 -8.68 9.52 14.45
C ASN A 246 -7.17 9.48 14.17
N LYS A 247 -6.77 8.78 13.09
CA LYS A 247 -5.38 8.56 12.74
C LYS A 247 -5.16 8.67 11.23
N LEU A 248 -4.12 9.40 10.84
CA LEU A 248 -3.56 9.42 9.49
C LEU A 248 -2.10 9.02 9.56
N THR A 249 -1.70 7.99 8.80
CA THR A 249 -0.32 7.51 8.74
C THR A 249 0.20 7.52 7.31
N LEU A 250 1.35 8.17 7.11
CA LEU A 250 2.18 8.13 5.91
C LEU A 250 3.51 7.48 6.29
N TYR A 251 3.80 6.30 5.76
CA TYR A 251 5.00 5.55 6.13
C TYR A 251 5.65 4.88 4.93
N ASN A 252 6.95 5.15 4.74
CA ASN A 252 7.82 4.54 3.73
C ASN A 252 7.62 5.07 2.30
N ASN A 253 8.01 6.34 2.10
CA ASN A 253 8.01 7.05 0.82
C ASN A 253 6.61 7.31 0.25
N GLU A 254 5.67 7.67 1.12
CA GLU A 254 4.30 8.03 0.75
C GLU A 254 4.20 9.51 0.37
N SER A 255 3.25 9.83 -0.52
CA SER A 255 3.11 11.19 -1.01
C SER A 255 1.64 11.60 -1.13
N LEU A 256 1.32 12.76 -0.55
CA LEU A 256 0.05 13.48 -0.69
C LEU A 256 0.30 14.82 -1.44
N PRO A 257 0.56 14.78 -2.76
CA PRO A 257 0.73 15.99 -3.54
C PRO A 257 -0.63 16.54 -3.99
N SER A 258 -0.74 17.87 -3.91
CA SER A 258 -1.76 18.64 -4.61
C SER A 258 -1.09 19.76 -5.41
N GLU A 259 -0.58 19.39 -6.59
CA GLU A 259 0.35 20.23 -7.34
C GLU A 259 -0.27 20.77 -8.62
N SER A 260 0.10 22.00 -9.00
CA SER A 260 -0.18 22.54 -10.33
C SER A 260 1.08 22.97 -11.05
N ALA A 261 1.20 22.56 -12.31
CA ALA A 261 2.33 22.91 -13.16
C ALA A 261 2.18 24.26 -13.88
N ARG A 262 0.95 24.79 -13.98
CA ARG A 262 0.66 25.99 -14.80
C ARG A 262 -0.18 27.05 -14.10
N ARG A 263 -0.91 26.70 -13.04
CA ARG A 263 -1.78 27.63 -12.30
C ARG A 263 -1.63 27.45 -10.79
N ARG A 264 -2.69 27.70 -10.03
CA ARG A 264 -2.72 27.69 -8.57
C ARG A 264 -2.33 26.33 -7.97
N GLY A 265 -1.64 26.29 -6.83
CA GLY A 265 -1.46 25.05 -6.05
C GLY A 265 -2.74 24.61 -5.32
N GLY A 266 -2.97 23.31 -5.14
CA GLY A 266 -4.23 22.83 -4.58
C GLY A 266 -4.26 22.91 -3.06
N ASN A 267 -5.43 23.05 -2.43
CA ASN A 267 -5.47 23.07 -0.97
C ASN A 267 -5.51 21.65 -0.40
N ILE A 268 -4.82 21.46 0.72
CA ILE A 268 -4.86 20.21 1.48
C ILE A 268 -5.42 20.52 2.88
N GLY A 269 -6.59 19.97 3.17
CA GLY A 269 -7.24 20.04 4.48
C GLY A 269 -7.18 18.69 5.20
N LEU A 270 -6.58 18.65 6.38
CA LEU A 270 -6.45 17.44 7.21
C LEU A 270 -7.08 17.68 8.58
N LYS A 271 -8.19 17.01 8.89
CA LYS A 271 -8.81 17.01 10.21
C LYS A 271 -8.68 15.63 10.83
N VAL A 272 -7.70 15.50 11.74
CA VAL A 272 -7.31 14.24 12.36
C VAL A 272 -7.29 14.42 13.87
N ARG A 273 -8.21 13.79 14.60
CA ARG A 273 -8.39 13.93 16.05
C ARG A 273 -7.12 13.60 16.83
N ASP A 274 -6.60 12.38 16.71
CA ASP A 274 -5.60 11.88 17.66
C ASP A 274 -4.17 12.09 17.13
N ILE A 275 -3.83 11.53 15.96
CA ILE A 275 -2.45 11.56 15.46
C ILE A 275 -2.33 11.62 13.93
N LEU A 276 -1.52 12.57 13.47
CA LEU A 276 -0.94 12.60 12.12
C LEU A 276 0.53 12.15 12.20
N LEU A 277 0.81 10.98 11.63
CA LEU A 277 2.13 10.34 11.67
C LEU A 277 2.75 10.28 10.27
N ILE A 278 3.83 11.03 10.04
CA ILE A 278 4.51 11.11 8.74
C ILE A 278 5.96 10.65 8.94
N ARG A 279 6.31 9.53 8.32
CA ARG A 279 7.59 8.86 8.55
C ARG A 279 8.28 8.38 7.28
N GLN A 280 9.61 8.26 7.35
CA GLN A 280 10.45 7.59 6.35
C GLN A 280 10.26 8.17 4.94
N GLN A 281 10.77 9.38 4.72
CA GLN A 281 10.76 10.08 3.42
C GLN A 281 9.36 10.38 2.88
N SER A 282 8.32 10.26 3.71
CA SER A 282 6.95 10.61 3.31
C SER A 282 6.72 12.11 3.33
N ASN A 283 5.80 12.59 2.48
CA ASN A 283 5.57 14.01 2.29
C ASN A 283 4.10 14.40 2.09
N ILE A 284 3.80 15.64 2.49
CA ILE A 284 2.57 16.37 2.14
C ILE A 284 3.01 17.65 1.44
N SER A 285 2.55 17.85 0.21
CA SER A 285 2.95 19.01 -0.59
C SER A 285 1.79 19.67 -1.30
N SER A 286 1.77 20.99 -1.24
CA SER A 286 0.93 21.81 -2.10
C SER A 286 1.83 22.80 -2.85
N THR A 287 1.89 22.67 -4.17
CA THR A 287 2.80 23.47 -5.00
C THR A 287 2.03 24.12 -6.13
N GLY A 288 2.20 25.43 -6.31
CA GLY A 288 1.67 26.16 -7.46
C GLY A 288 2.69 26.35 -8.58
N SER A 289 2.23 26.94 -9.68
CA SER A 289 3.06 27.29 -10.84
C SER A 289 3.98 28.47 -10.57
N ASN A 290 5.08 28.53 -11.33
CA ASN A 290 5.98 29.68 -11.43
C ASN A 290 5.53 30.74 -12.45
N THR A 291 4.49 30.48 -13.25
CA THR A 291 4.08 31.35 -14.36
C THR A 291 2.93 32.32 -14.05
N ASP A 292 2.19 32.13 -12.96
CA ASP A 292 1.07 33.01 -12.56
C ASP A 292 1.15 33.32 -11.05
N PRO A 293 1.50 34.56 -10.66
CA PRO A 293 1.87 34.93 -9.29
C PRO A 293 0.68 35.13 -8.34
N THR A 294 -0.55 34.92 -8.79
CA THR A 294 -1.75 35.41 -8.07
C THR A 294 -2.45 34.37 -7.19
N PHE A 295 -2.02 33.11 -7.23
CA PHE A 295 -2.77 32.04 -6.60
C PHE A 295 -1.88 30.91 -6.09
N GLU A 296 -1.76 30.80 -4.77
CA GLU A 296 -0.96 29.76 -4.13
C GLU A 296 -1.85 28.74 -3.38
N GLY A 297 -1.32 27.54 -3.12
CA GLY A 297 -2.05 26.44 -2.46
C GLY A 297 -1.71 26.32 -0.98
N ASN A 298 -2.71 26.14 -0.12
CA ASN A 298 -2.52 26.11 1.33
C ASN A 298 -2.61 24.69 1.89
N ILE A 299 -1.98 24.49 3.05
CA ILE A 299 -2.12 23.26 3.84
C ILE A 299 -2.70 23.67 5.20
N ASP A 300 -3.86 23.12 5.56
CA ASP A 300 -4.49 23.30 6.88
C ASP A 300 -4.57 21.95 7.59
N ILE A 301 -4.06 21.87 8.82
CA ILE A 301 -3.96 20.66 9.61
C ILE A 301 -4.56 20.92 10.99
N GLU A 302 -5.63 20.22 11.33
CA GLU A 302 -6.24 20.20 12.65
C GLU A 302 -5.93 18.85 13.31
N VAL A 303 -5.11 18.85 14.37
CA VAL A 303 -4.63 17.62 15.02
C VAL A 303 -4.23 17.79 16.48
N GLU A 304 -4.41 16.78 17.33
CA GLU A 304 -3.85 16.78 18.68
C GLU A 304 -2.34 16.48 18.67
N THR A 305 -1.89 15.48 17.92
CA THR A 305 -0.47 15.11 17.80
C THR A 305 0.01 15.03 16.35
N LEU A 306 1.00 15.85 15.99
CA LEU A 306 1.73 15.78 14.73
C LEU A 306 3.13 15.20 14.97
N VAL A 307 3.47 14.14 14.24
CA VAL A 307 4.82 13.55 14.25
C VAL A 307 5.39 13.51 12.83
N LEU A 308 6.53 14.18 12.64
CA LEU A 308 7.33 14.18 11.42
C LEU A 308 8.70 13.54 11.71
N HIS A 309 9.03 12.44 11.04
CA HIS A 309 10.26 11.72 11.34
C HIS A 309 10.94 11.08 10.11
N GLY A 310 12.27 11.12 10.07
CA GLY A 310 13.06 10.34 9.11
C GLY A 310 12.98 10.90 7.70
N ARG A 311 13.51 12.12 7.52
CA ARG A 311 13.56 12.85 6.24
C ARG A 311 12.19 13.13 5.62
N SER A 312 11.18 13.31 6.46
CA SER A 312 9.82 13.62 6.03
C SER A 312 9.58 15.12 6.02
N TYR A 313 8.64 15.58 5.19
CA TYR A 313 8.34 17.00 5.11
C TYR A 313 6.87 17.33 4.87
N ILE A 314 6.46 18.50 5.36
CA ILE A 314 5.23 19.18 4.96
C ILE A 314 5.69 20.48 4.31
N ARG A 315 5.30 20.71 3.05
CA ARG A 315 5.81 21.88 2.33
C ARG A 315 4.77 22.49 1.42
N THR A 316 4.70 23.81 1.43
CA THR A 316 4.19 24.58 0.30
C THR A 316 5.35 25.19 -0.48
N ARG A 317 5.22 25.31 -1.80
CA ARG A 317 6.22 25.98 -2.64
C ARG A 317 5.55 26.98 -3.56
N ALA A 318 6.08 28.20 -3.57
CA ALA A 318 5.78 29.27 -4.52
C ALA A 318 7.06 30.06 -4.85
N GLU A 319 7.09 30.67 -6.04
CA GLU A 319 8.08 31.69 -6.43
C GLU A 319 7.56 33.11 -6.06
N PRO A 320 8.40 34.15 -5.96
CA PRO A 320 8.19 35.17 -4.93
C PRO A 320 6.98 36.11 -5.13
N ARG A 321 6.15 36.09 -4.08
CA ARG A 321 5.39 37.20 -3.44
C ARG A 321 4.15 37.74 -4.15
N GLN A 322 2.99 37.05 -4.00
CA GLN A 322 1.67 37.66 -3.75
C GLN A 322 0.69 36.73 -2.99
N GLY A 323 1.01 36.32 -1.75
CA GLY A 323 0.02 35.74 -0.81
C GLY A 323 -0.50 34.32 -1.09
N GLY A 324 -0.71 33.56 -0.01
CA GLY A 324 -1.05 32.12 -0.03
C GLY A 324 0.18 31.26 0.27
N SER A 325 0.22 29.99 -0.14
CA SER A 325 1.26 29.01 0.27
C SER A 325 1.39 28.89 1.77
N ASN A 326 0.28 29.08 2.47
CA ASN A 326 0.29 29.08 3.91
C ASN A 326 0.23 27.64 4.42
N ILE A 327 0.89 27.40 5.54
CA ILE A 327 0.69 26.21 6.34
C ILE A 327 0.11 26.65 7.67
N LYS A 328 -1.10 26.18 7.98
CA LYS A 328 -1.72 26.33 9.29
C LYS A 328 -1.78 24.97 9.97
N ILE A 329 -1.32 24.90 11.22
CA ILE A 329 -1.43 23.72 12.07
C ILE A 329 -2.12 24.17 13.36
N SER A 330 -3.29 23.63 13.65
CA SER A 330 -4.07 23.99 14.84
C SER A 330 -4.39 22.77 15.69
N GLY A 331 -4.29 22.95 17.00
CA GLY A 331 -4.68 21.95 17.98
C GLY A 331 -6.18 21.74 18.06
N LEU A 332 -6.62 20.49 18.03
CA LEU A 332 -8.00 20.16 18.34
C LEU A 332 -8.25 20.37 19.84
N HIS A 333 -9.36 21.03 20.19
CA HIS A 333 -9.69 21.39 21.59
C HIS A 333 -8.58 22.17 22.32
N GLY A 334 -7.75 22.94 21.60
CA GLY A 334 -6.64 23.70 22.18
C GLY A 334 -5.42 22.88 22.59
N LYS A 335 -5.38 21.58 22.25
CA LYS A 335 -4.22 20.70 22.47
C LYS A 335 -3.48 20.48 21.17
N LEU A 336 -2.19 20.77 21.17
CA LEU A 336 -1.31 20.46 20.05
C LEU A 336 0.06 20.02 20.56
N VAL A 337 0.51 18.86 20.10
CA VAL A 337 1.87 18.35 20.26
C VAL A 337 2.50 18.20 18.89
N VAL A 338 3.64 18.86 18.66
CA VAL A 338 4.37 18.77 17.40
C VAL A 338 5.76 18.20 17.66
N LEU A 339 6.06 17.04 17.08
CA LEU A 339 7.34 16.35 17.16
C LEU A 339 7.95 16.27 15.76
N VAL A 340 9.08 16.95 15.54
CA VAL A 340 9.80 16.95 14.25
C VAL A 340 11.24 16.49 14.50
N SER A 341 11.68 15.43 13.82
CA SER A 341 13.07 14.97 13.87
C SER A 341 14.01 15.98 13.20
N HIS A 342 15.29 15.98 13.58
CA HIS A 342 16.28 16.94 13.07
C HIS A 342 16.49 16.90 11.54
N ASP A 343 16.10 15.82 10.88
CA ASP A 343 16.21 15.60 9.44
C ASP A 343 14.89 15.81 8.69
N SER A 344 13.83 16.17 9.40
CA SER A 344 12.49 16.47 8.85
C SER A 344 12.18 17.95 8.97
N TYR A 345 11.29 18.48 8.14
CA TYR A 345 10.97 19.92 8.17
C TYR A 345 9.53 20.25 7.77
N ILE A 346 9.07 21.39 8.26
CA ILE A 346 7.83 22.04 7.82
C ILE A 346 8.22 23.38 7.21
N SER A 347 7.86 23.62 5.96
CA SER A 347 8.26 24.84 5.24
C SER A 347 7.08 25.41 4.46
N ALA A 348 6.62 26.58 4.88
CA ALA A 348 5.68 27.37 4.12
C ALA A 348 6.46 28.35 3.23
N ALA A 349 6.06 28.51 1.97
CA ALA A 349 6.55 29.62 1.15
C ALA A 349 5.88 30.96 1.54
N GLY A 350 4.64 30.89 2.06
CA GLY A 350 3.92 32.01 2.67
C GLY A 350 4.04 32.03 4.19
N GLU A 351 2.91 32.14 4.88
CA GLU A 351 2.83 32.12 6.34
C GLU A 351 2.86 30.68 6.88
N LEU A 352 3.70 30.44 7.89
CA LEU A 352 3.64 29.24 8.73
C LEU A 352 3.04 29.62 10.09
N LYS A 353 1.83 29.12 10.37
CA LYS A 353 1.10 29.37 11.62
C LYS A 353 0.88 28.06 12.38
N ILE A 354 1.28 28.02 13.65
CA ILE A 354 1.12 26.86 14.53
C ILE A 354 0.41 27.30 15.82
N GLU A 355 -0.77 26.75 16.10
CA GLU A 355 -1.69 27.16 17.17
C GLU A 355 -1.96 26.03 18.19
N PRO A 356 -1.93 26.30 19.52
CA PRO A 356 -1.58 27.58 20.15
C PRO A 356 -0.11 27.92 19.86
N ASN A 357 0.23 29.22 19.84
CA ASN A 357 1.54 29.79 19.45
C ASN A 357 2.75 29.11 20.14
N LEU A 358 3.05 27.87 19.75
CA LEU A 358 4.21 27.12 20.18
C LEU A 358 5.33 27.59 19.28
N LYS A 359 6.36 28.20 19.87
CA LYS A 359 7.66 28.23 19.21
C LYS A 359 8.02 26.78 18.93
N VAL A 360 8.18 26.40 17.67
CA VAL A 360 8.70 25.08 17.27
C VAL A 360 10.04 24.94 17.96
N GLN A 361 10.07 24.32 19.13
CA GLN A 361 11.32 23.98 19.77
C GLN A 361 11.80 22.74 19.04
N PRO A 362 12.97 22.77 18.36
CA PRO A 362 13.62 21.53 17.99
C PRO A 362 13.72 20.74 19.29
N SER A 363 12.96 19.64 19.37
CA SER A 363 13.07 18.77 20.52
C SER A 363 14.51 18.28 20.50
N VAL A 364 15.35 18.83 21.38
CA VAL A 364 16.51 18.11 21.87
C VAL A 364 15.89 16.94 22.61
N ILE A 365 15.61 15.87 21.87
CA ILE A 365 15.39 14.57 22.48
C ILE A 365 16.66 14.40 23.31
N PRO A 366 16.61 14.34 24.66
CA PRO A 366 17.79 14.02 25.42
C PRO A 366 18.33 12.76 24.78
N GLN A 367 19.60 12.77 24.39
CA GLN A 367 20.22 11.55 23.87
C GLN A 367 20.05 10.50 24.95
N VAL A 368 19.01 9.68 24.80
CA VAL A 368 18.92 8.42 25.51
C VAL A 368 20.12 7.72 24.95
N LYS A 369 21.15 7.58 25.77
CA LYS A 369 22.31 6.77 25.44
C LYS A 369 21.72 5.43 25.05
N LEU A 370 21.64 5.17 23.75
CA LEU A 370 21.06 3.95 23.24
C LEU A 370 22.08 2.88 23.61
N VAL A 371 21.89 2.30 24.78
CA VAL A 371 22.73 1.22 25.23
C VAL A 371 22.34 0.04 24.35
N ASN A 372 23.17 -0.25 23.36
CA ASN A 372 23.05 -1.45 22.56
C ASN A 372 23.20 -2.64 23.55
N PRO A 373 22.14 -3.42 23.82
CA PRO A 373 22.22 -4.52 24.77
C PRO A 373 23.26 -5.56 24.33
N SER A 374 23.53 -5.63 23.02
CA SER A 374 24.55 -6.48 22.40
C SER A 374 25.98 -6.02 22.68
N GLU A 375 26.20 -4.75 23.03
CA GLU A 375 27.52 -4.21 23.42
C GLU A 375 27.76 -4.22 24.93
N GLN A 376 26.70 -4.42 25.74
CA GLN A 376 26.85 -4.72 27.17
C GLN A 376 27.32 -6.16 27.43
N ILE A 377 27.16 -7.05 26.46
CA ILE A 377 27.73 -8.41 26.47
C ILE A 377 29.08 -8.34 25.76
N GLY A 378 30.05 -7.67 26.38
CA GLY A 378 31.29 -7.39 25.67
C GLY A 378 32.36 -6.67 26.48
N GLN A 379 32.42 -6.87 27.79
CA GLN A 379 33.60 -6.47 28.56
C GLN A 379 34.31 -7.71 29.10
N ASN A 380 35.30 -8.13 28.33
CA ASN A 380 36.49 -8.87 28.73
C ASN A 380 36.27 -10.17 29.56
N PRO A 381 36.17 -11.34 28.91
CA PRO A 381 36.05 -12.64 29.59
C PRO A 381 37.30 -13.09 30.39
N CYS A 382 38.36 -12.27 30.46
CA CYS A 382 39.60 -12.58 31.19
C CYS A 382 39.72 -11.93 32.57
N HIS A 383 38.73 -11.16 33.05
CA HIS A 383 38.66 -10.83 34.47
C HIS A 383 37.95 -11.96 35.21
N ARG A 384 38.64 -12.58 36.18
CA ARG A 384 38.11 -13.62 37.09
C ARG A 384 36.84 -13.12 37.79
N GLY A 385 35.69 -13.35 37.16
CA GLY A 385 34.37 -13.27 37.75
C GLY A 385 34.00 -14.65 38.31
N VAL A 386 33.50 -14.68 39.53
CA VAL A 386 32.98 -15.91 40.15
C VAL A 386 31.78 -16.34 39.32
N GLY A 387 31.82 -17.55 38.76
CA GLY A 387 30.84 -18.02 37.80
C GLY A 387 29.43 -18.08 38.40
N SER A 388 28.48 -17.37 37.80
CA SER A 388 27.05 -17.59 38.05
C SER A 388 26.67 -18.98 37.52
N LYS A 389 26.22 -19.86 38.41
CA LYS A 389 25.71 -21.18 38.05
C LYS A 389 24.21 -21.08 37.82
N PHE A 390 23.77 -21.23 36.57
CA PHE A 390 22.36 -21.48 36.27
C PHE A 390 22.07 -22.95 36.54
N ILE A 391 21.30 -23.23 37.60
CA ILE A 391 20.86 -24.58 37.92
C ILE A 391 19.47 -24.75 37.32
N ILE A 392 19.37 -25.50 36.23
CA ILE A 392 18.08 -26.04 35.77
C ILE A 392 17.76 -27.23 36.67
N THR A 393 17.01 -26.98 37.74
CA THR A 393 16.33 -28.07 38.45
C THR A 393 15.14 -28.47 37.58
N GLY A 394 15.30 -29.52 36.76
CA GLY A 394 14.24 -30.05 35.88
C GLY A 394 12.90 -30.22 36.62
N ARG A 395 11.76 -30.25 35.94
CA ARG A 395 11.35 -31.31 35.00
C ARG A 395 10.34 -30.75 33.98
N GLY A 396 10.53 -31.02 32.69
CA GLY A 396 9.44 -30.96 31.70
C GLY A 396 9.75 -30.28 30.37
N GLY A 397 10.24 -31.06 29.40
CA GLY A 397 9.70 -31.08 28.04
C GLY A 397 10.01 -29.97 27.04
N LEU A 398 10.88 -29.00 27.33
CA LEU A 398 11.30 -28.01 26.33
C LEU A 398 12.83 -28.00 26.15
N PRO A 399 13.33 -28.07 24.90
CA PRO A 399 14.75 -27.96 24.63
C PRO A 399 15.28 -26.60 25.09
N PRO A 400 16.49 -26.55 25.69
CA PRO A 400 17.08 -25.31 26.22
C PRO A 400 17.46 -24.28 25.13
N SER A 401 17.29 -24.63 23.85
CA SER A 401 17.50 -23.75 22.70
C SER A 401 16.38 -23.94 21.66
N PRO A 402 15.91 -22.86 20.99
CA PRO A 402 14.86 -22.95 19.96
C PRO A 402 15.19 -23.83 18.75
N ASN A 403 16.47 -24.18 18.57
CA ASN A 403 16.95 -24.95 17.43
C ASN A 403 17.14 -26.45 17.74
N ASP A 404 16.92 -26.88 18.98
CA ASP A 404 17.03 -28.30 19.37
C ASP A 404 15.67 -29.00 19.24
N ALA A 405 15.69 -30.27 18.84
CA ALA A 405 14.47 -31.08 18.68
C ALA A 405 13.91 -31.52 20.04
N THR A 406 12.59 -31.47 20.20
CA THR A 406 11.88 -31.97 21.39
C THR A 406 11.92 -33.50 21.45
N SER A 407 12.48 -34.06 22.52
CA SER A 407 12.46 -35.51 22.84
C SER A 407 11.30 -35.84 23.78
N SER A 408 10.62 -36.97 23.57
CA SER A 408 9.45 -37.42 24.33
C SER A 408 9.75 -38.32 25.53
N ASP A 409 11.02 -38.59 25.84
CA ASP A 409 11.35 -39.56 26.90
C ASP A 409 11.40 -38.90 28.28
N ALA A 410 10.37 -39.15 29.07
CA ALA A 410 10.31 -38.78 30.48
C ALA A 410 11.18 -39.74 31.32
N VAL A 411 12.39 -39.32 31.68
CA VAL A 411 13.22 -40.06 32.64
C VAL A 411 12.74 -39.74 34.06
N GLN A 412 12.21 -40.75 34.75
CA GLN A 412 11.85 -40.70 36.16
C GLN A 412 13.11 -40.96 37.00
N VAL A 413 13.47 -40.06 37.92
CA VAL A 413 14.53 -40.31 38.91
C VAL A 413 14.12 -39.71 40.27
N ASP A 414 14.18 -40.56 41.30
CA ASP A 414 13.91 -40.26 42.71
C ASP A 414 15.00 -39.38 43.35
N LEU A 415 14.64 -38.71 44.45
CA LEU A 415 15.45 -37.72 45.17
C LEU A 415 16.64 -38.34 45.94
N VAL A 416 17.82 -37.72 45.83
CA VAL A 416 18.95 -37.92 46.75
C VAL A 416 19.50 -36.56 47.22
N GLU A 417 19.81 -36.49 48.52
CA GLU A 417 20.27 -35.32 49.28
C GLU A 417 21.69 -34.80 48.91
N PRO A 418 22.00 -33.52 49.16
CA PRO A 418 23.24 -32.89 48.73
C PRO A 418 24.38 -33.02 49.77
N ALA A 419 25.62 -33.22 49.28
CA ALA A 419 26.84 -33.16 50.09
C ALA A 419 27.64 -31.87 49.86
N LEU A 420 28.21 -31.39 50.97
CA LEU A 420 28.85 -30.10 51.20
C LEU A 420 30.21 -29.90 50.50
N ALA A 421 30.52 -28.62 50.26
CA ALA A 421 31.76 -28.12 49.70
C ALA A 421 32.97 -28.28 50.65
N GLY A 422 34.13 -28.61 50.09
CA GLY A 422 35.42 -28.69 50.78
C GLY A 422 36.57 -28.27 49.87
N SER A 423 37.29 -27.24 50.32
CA SER A 423 38.30 -26.42 49.65
C SER A 423 39.69 -27.06 49.45
N ARG A 424 40.50 -26.37 48.62
CA ARG A 424 41.98 -26.27 48.51
C ARG A 424 42.53 -26.97 47.27
N GLY A 425 43.42 -26.40 46.46
CA GLY A 425 44.30 -25.24 46.60
C GLY A 425 45.57 -25.54 45.79
N ALA A 426 45.88 -24.66 44.83
CA ALA A 426 47.11 -24.38 44.07
C ALA A 426 48.30 -25.38 44.00
N GLY A 427 48.89 -25.47 42.80
CA GLY A 427 50.26 -25.95 42.51
C GLY A 427 50.36 -26.50 41.08
N GLU A 428 50.54 -25.66 40.06
CA GLU A 428 51.80 -25.34 39.37
C GLU A 428 52.48 -26.46 38.53
N GLN A 429 52.52 -26.16 37.22
CA GLN A 429 53.59 -26.39 36.24
C GLN A 429 53.90 -27.78 35.61
N ARG A 430 53.45 -27.89 34.34
CA ARG A 430 54.27 -27.89 33.10
C ARG A 430 54.80 -29.24 32.57
N ARG A 431 54.35 -29.59 31.34
CA ARG A 431 55.12 -30.16 30.19
C ARG A 431 54.16 -30.35 28.99
N THR A 432 54.26 -29.50 27.97
CA THR A 432 54.92 -29.68 26.65
C THR A 432 54.19 -30.58 25.65
N ASP A 433 53.75 -29.92 24.57
CA ASP A 433 53.72 -30.32 23.16
C ASP A 433 53.07 -31.64 22.72
N ALA A 434 51.93 -31.53 22.02
CA ALA A 434 51.61 -32.38 20.86
C ALA A 434 50.54 -31.72 19.97
N GLN A 435 51.03 -31.26 18.80
CA GLN A 435 50.39 -31.06 17.49
C GLN A 435 48.85 -31.09 17.34
N GLU A 436 48.35 -30.01 16.74
CA GLU A 436 47.06 -29.93 16.05
C GLU A 436 46.89 -31.04 15.01
N LYS A 437 45.77 -31.78 15.10
CA LYS A 437 45.17 -32.49 13.97
C LYS A 437 43.86 -31.81 13.61
N THR A 438 43.88 -31.13 12.47
CA THR A 438 42.72 -30.61 11.75
C THR A 438 41.76 -31.75 11.37
N LYS A 439 40.51 -31.70 11.86
CA LYS A 439 39.41 -32.49 11.30
C LYS A 439 38.63 -31.60 10.33
N SER A 440 38.84 -31.83 9.03
CA SER A 440 38.08 -31.23 7.95
C SER A 440 36.62 -31.72 7.99
N SER A 441 35.68 -30.80 8.20
CA SER A 441 34.25 -31.03 8.00
C SER A 441 33.93 -30.90 6.52
N VAL A 442 33.67 -32.02 5.84
CA VAL A 442 33.18 -32.06 4.46
C VAL A 442 31.71 -31.65 4.47
N THR A 443 31.43 -30.41 4.10
CA THR A 443 30.06 -29.93 3.86
C THR A 443 29.51 -30.60 2.61
N LYS A 444 28.46 -31.43 2.76
CA LYS A 444 27.76 -32.00 1.59
C LYS A 444 26.99 -30.88 0.87
N PRO A 445 27.08 -30.77 -0.46
CA PRO A 445 26.33 -29.76 -1.21
C PRO A 445 24.83 -30.04 -1.14
N ILE A 446 24.05 -28.98 -0.91
CA ILE A 446 22.58 -29.02 -0.92
C ILE A 446 22.13 -29.04 -2.39
N VAL A 447 21.41 -30.10 -2.79
CA VAL A 447 20.90 -30.26 -4.16
C VAL A 447 19.41 -29.92 -4.18
N PRO A 448 18.95 -29.02 -5.08
CA PRO A 448 17.55 -28.68 -5.21
C PRO A 448 16.73 -29.87 -5.75
N THR A 449 15.45 -29.94 -5.36
CA THR A 449 14.51 -30.96 -5.83
C THR A 449 14.36 -30.93 -7.35
N GLN A 450 14.49 -32.09 -8.00
CA GLN A 450 14.39 -32.27 -9.45
C GLN A 450 13.17 -33.10 -9.88
N GLY A 451 12.40 -33.66 -8.94
CA GLY A 451 11.18 -34.38 -9.25
C GLY A 451 10.38 -34.78 -8.01
N TRP A 452 9.28 -35.51 -8.22
CA TRP A 452 8.46 -36.07 -7.15
C TRP A 452 7.95 -37.45 -7.53
N ILE A 453 7.83 -38.34 -6.53
CA ILE A 453 7.32 -39.71 -6.66
C ILE A 453 6.28 -39.99 -5.57
N PHE A 454 5.48 -41.04 -5.73
CA PHE A 454 4.66 -41.56 -4.62
C PHE A 454 5.42 -42.65 -3.88
N ASP A 455 5.36 -42.64 -2.55
CA ASP A 455 5.89 -43.72 -1.73
C ASP A 455 4.91 -44.92 -1.68
N LYS A 456 5.32 -45.98 -0.99
CA LYS A 456 4.51 -47.20 -0.82
C LYS A 456 3.18 -46.98 -0.09
N ASN A 457 3.01 -45.84 0.57
CA ASN A 457 1.80 -45.45 1.31
C ASN A 457 0.93 -44.47 0.49
N GLY A 458 1.35 -44.07 -0.71
CA GLY A 458 0.64 -43.11 -1.57
C GLY A 458 0.94 -41.64 -1.26
N GLU A 459 1.98 -41.35 -0.48
CA GLU A 459 2.39 -39.99 -0.13
C GLU A 459 3.43 -39.45 -1.13
N VAL A 460 3.42 -38.14 -1.38
CA VAL A 460 4.34 -37.49 -2.32
C VAL A 460 5.71 -37.28 -1.66
N MET A 461 6.76 -37.89 -2.23
CA MET A 461 8.16 -37.67 -1.86
C MET A 461 8.89 -36.85 -2.93
N LEU A 462 9.65 -35.84 -2.49
CA LEU A 462 10.50 -35.03 -3.37
C LEU A 462 11.84 -35.73 -3.63
N THR A 463 12.27 -35.79 -4.89
CA THR A 463 13.52 -36.43 -5.31
C THR A 463 14.53 -35.41 -5.83
N ALA A 464 15.81 -35.63 -5.54
CA ALA A 464 16.91 -34.81 -6.07
C ALA A 464 17.39 -35.27 -7.47
N TYR A 465 16.62 -36.13 -8.13
CA TYR A 465 16.81 -36.63 -9.50
C TYR A 465 15.48 -36.61 -10.24
N ASP A 466 15.52 -36.55 -11.57
CA ASP A 466 14.34 -36.64 -12.44
C ASP A 466 13.85 -38.11 -12.53
N PRO A 467 12.67 -38.44 -11.98
CA PRO A 467 12.15 -39.80 -11.99
C PRO A 467 11.65 -40.26 -13.37
N THR A 468 11.60 -39.37 -14.36
CA THR A 468 11.17 -39.69 -15.75
C THR A 468 12.34 -39.98 -16.69
N GLY A 469 13.59 -39.80 -16.24
CA GLY A 469 14.80 -40.04 -17.01
C GLY A 469 15.29 -41.50 -16.94
N THR A 470 15.65 -42.08 -18.08
CA THR A 470 16.22 -43.45 -18.20
C THR A 470 17.73 -43.49 -17.86
N GLY A 471 18.11 -43.01 -16.67
CA GLY A 471 19.50 -42.95 -16.19
C GLY A 471 19.67 -43.46 -14.74
N SER A 472 20.80 -44.12 -14.48
CA SER A 472 21.14 -45.01 -13.35
C SER A 472 20.52 -44.69 -11.97
N GLN A 473 19.75 -45.65 -11.44
CA GLN A 473 19.24 -45.67 -10.06
C GLN A 473 20.34 -46.08 -9.05
N ARG A 474 20.28 -45.51 -7.84
CA ARG A 474 21.22 -45.79 -6.74
C ARG A 474 20.92 -47.17 -6.11
N PRO A 475 21.92 -48.00 -5.77
CA PRO A 475 21.66 -49.32 -5.19
C PRO A 475 21.16 -49.19 -3.74
N LEU A 476 20.07 -49.89 -3.41
CA LEU A 476 19.64 -50.14 -2.04
C LEU A 476 20.55 -51.19 -1.41
N SER A 477 21.19 -50.87 -0.29
CA SER A 477 21.94 -51.83 0.53
C SER A 477 21.14 -52.09 1.82
N PRO A 478 20.81 -53.35 2.17
CA PRO A 478 20.06 -53.68 3.38
C PRO A 478 20.96 -53.86 4.62
N ASP A 479 20.32 -53.77 5.78
CA ASP A 479 20.85 -53.90 7.14
C ASP A 479 21.78 -55.09 7.39
N SER A 480 22.82 -54.90 8.21
CA SER A 480 23.37 -55.97 9.07
C SER A 480 24.22 -55.41 10.24
N CYS A 481 23.91 -55.89 11.46
CA CYS A 481 24.75 -55.80 12.66
C CYS A 481 26.01 -56.68 12.52
N PRO A 482 27.05 -56.52 13.38
CA PRO A 482 27.08 -57.36 14.59
C PRO A 482 27.79 -56.76 15.83
N VAL A 483 27.44 -57.37 16.97
CA VAL A 483 28.06 -57.45 18.33
C VAL A 483 29.20 -58.52 18.27
N PRO A 484 30.18 -58.65 19.20
CA PRO A 484 30.33 -58.10 20.56
C PRO A 484 31.39 -57.02 20.77
#